data_AF-A0A7S1RXR1-F1
#
_entry.id   AF-A0A7S1RXR1-F1
#
_cell.length_a   1.000
_cell.length_b   1.000
_cell.length_c   1.000
_cell.angle_alpha   90.00
_cell.angle_beta   90.00
_cell.angle_gamma   90.00
#
_symmetry.space_group_name_H-M   'P 1'
#
loop_
_entity.id
_entity.type
_entity.pdbx_description
1 polymer ?
#
loop_
_entity_poly.entity_id
_entity_poly.type
_entity_poly.pdbx_seq_one_letter_code
_entity_poly.pdbx_strand_id
1 'polypeptide(L)'
;GVSLPSGSSASSASSDGPQVPSPLAEVARAAAHFAAFATAAYALKLQVMVDPGRVCLSLPLCRTSSKRAFCEMAGIAQEHVLHACERGRPFKPSWWLCLDHASRAVVVAVRGTFGPADLLSDALAQQVHHGEHVLYEGMLASAKWLVAKLRP
;
A
#
# COMPACT_ATOMS: atom_id res chain seq x y z
N GLY A 1 4.09 62.77 22.09
CA GLY A 1 3.53 63.02 20.74
C GLY A 1 4.14 62.00 19.82
N VAL A 2 3.38 61.03 19.31
CA VAL A 2 2.53 61.13 18.10
C VAL A 2 3.34 61.54 16.88
N SER A 3 3.64 60.57 16.00
CA SER A 3 3.35 60.61 14.55
C SER A 3 3.66 59.26 13.88
N LEU A 4 2.59 58.57 13.45
CA LEU A 4 2.51 57.63 12.32
C LEU A 4 2.14 58.45 11.06
N PRO A 5 1.96 57.89 9.84
CA PRO A 5 2.53 56.70 9.18
C PRO A 5 3.01 57.01 7.73
N SER A 6 3.61 56.03 7.04
CA SER A 6 3.51 55.95 5.57
C SER A 6 3.51 54.50 5.13
N GLY A 7 2.33 54.02 4.73
CA GLY A 7 2.17 52.71 4.12
C GLY A 7 2.62 52.69 2.65
N SER A 8 2.91 51.49 2.16
CA SER A 8 2.60 51.12 0.79
C SER A 8 2.23 49.64 0.78
N SER A 9 0.93 49.43 0.61
CA SER A 9 0.26 48.17 0.36
C SER A 9 0.63 47.62 -1.01
N ALA A 10 1.29 46.47 -1.06
CA ALA A 10 1.25 45.58 -2.22
C ALA A 10 0.35 44.39 -1.86
N SER A 11 -0.94 44.57 -2.10
CA SER A 11 -1.92 43.49 -2.16
C SER A 11 -1.60 42.65 -3.40
N SER A 12 -0.89 41.53 -3.23
CA SER A 12 -0.86 40.49 -4.26
C SER A 12 -2.13 39.66 -4.10
N ALA A 13 -3.12 39.98 -4.93
CA ALA A 13 -4.31 39.16 -5.10
C ALA A 13 -3.88 37.73 -5.46
N SER A 14 -4.06 36.79 -4.52
CA SER A 14 -4.00 35.37 -4.82
C SER A 14 -5.20 35.04 -5.70
N SER A 15 -4.92 34.77 -6.98
CA SER A 15 -5.87 34.21 -7.92
C SER A 15 -6.16 32.75 -7.52
N ASP A 16 -6.90 32.56 -6.44
CA ASP A 16 -7.46 31.26 -6.03
C ASP A 16 -8.71 30.96 -6.87
N GLY A 17 -8.50 30.78 -8.17
CA GLY A 17 -9.40 29.96 -8.97
C GLY A 17 -9.10 28.48 -8.67
N PRO A 18 -10.10 27.58 -8.72
CA PRO A 18 -9.85 26.16 -8.54
C PRO A 18 -8.87 25.67 -9.63
N GLN A 19 -7.60 25.48 -9.26
CA GLN A 19 -6.62 24.93 -10.17
C GLN A 19 -6.98 23.48 -10.44
N VAL A 20 -7.37 23.20 -11.68
CA VAL A 20 -7.56 21.84 -12.17
C VAL A 20 -6.20 21.13 -12.00
N PRO A 21 -6.13 20.03 -11.22
CA PRO A 21 -4.87 19.35 -10.98
C PRO A 21 -4.29 18.86 -12.30
N SER A 22 -2.97 19.03 -12.49
CA SER A 22 -2.31 18.53 -13.68
C SER A 22 -2.45 17.00 -13.78
N PRO A 23 -2.49 16.41 -15.00
CA PRO A 23 -2.57 14.96 -15.17
C PRO A 23 -1.46 14.21 -14.42
N LEU A 24 -0.25 14.79 -14.36
CA LEU A 24 0.87 14.22 -13.62
C LEU A 24 0.60 14.18 -12.11
N ALA A 25 0.00 15.23 -11.55
CA ALA A 25 -0.36 15.29 -10.13
C ALA A 25 -1.44 14.25 -9.78
N GLU A 26 -2.39 13.99 -10.68
CA GLU A 26 -3.40 12.94 -10.50
C GLU A 26 -2.77 11.56 -10.49
N VAL A 27 -1.89 11.25 -11.44
CA VAL A 27 -1.15 9.98 -11.49
C VAL A 27 -0.30 9.80 -10.24
N ALA A 28 0.44 10.83 -9.81
CA ALA A 28 1.26 10.78 -8.62
C ALA A 28 0.41 10.52 -7.36
N ARG A 29 -0.76 11.15 -7.25
CA ARG A 29 -1.70 10.93 -6.14
C ARG A 29 -2.24 9.50 -6.14
N ALA A 30 -2.65 8.99 -7.30
CA ALA A 30 -3.13 7.61 -7.43
C ALA A 30 -2.03 6.59 -7.11
N ALA A 31 -0.82 6.81 -7.61
CA ALA A 31 0.33 5.96 -7.34
C ALA A 31 0.69 5.96 -5.84
N ALA A 32 0.72 7.12 -5.19
CA ALA A 32 0.97 7.22 -3.75
C ALA A 32 -0.12 6.51 -2.93
N HIS A 33 -1.38 6.66 -3.34
CA HIS A 33 -2.52 6.00 -2.70
C HIS A 33 -2.39 4.47 -2.76
N PHE A 34 -2.16 3.90 -3.95
CA PHE A 34 -2.02 2.44 -4.10
C PHE A 34 -0.69 1.90 -3.55
N ALA A 35 0.37 2.72 -3.54
CA ALA A 35 1.62 2.37 -2.86
C ALA A 35 1.40 2.17 -1.36
N ALA A 36 0.51 2.94 -0.71
CA ALA A 36 0.16 2.72 0.69
C ALA A 36 -0.39 1.31 0.95
N PHE A 37 -1.25 0.78 0.06
CA PHE A 37 -1.73 -0.61 0.15
C PHE A 37 -0.60 -1.62 -0.07
N ALA A 38 0.29 -1.38 -1.04
CA ALA A 38 1.44 -2.25 -1.30
C ALA A 38 2.38 -2.33 -0.07
N THR A 39 2.66 -1.19 0.56
CA THR A 39 3.43 -1.12 1.80
C THR A 39 2.67 -1.77 2.96
N ALA A 40 1.37 -1.51 3.08
CA ALA A 40 0.51 -2.09 4.11
C ALA A 40 0.44 -3.62 4.04
N ALA A 41 0.61 -4.23 2.86
CA ALA A 41 0.60 -5.69 2.71
C ALA A 41 1.66 -6.42 3.56
N TYR A 42 2.73 -5.72 3.97
CA TYR A 42 3.73 -6.24 4.91
C TYR A 42 3.27 -6.18 6.37
N ALA A 43 2.28 -5.34 6.68
CA ALA A 43 1.59 -5.25 7.96
C ALA A 43 2.55 -5.16 9.15
N LEU A 44 2.29 -5.93 10.21
CA LEU A 44 3.07 -5.93 11.45
C LEU A 44 4.56 -6.19 11.20
N LYS A 45 4.91 -6.95 10.16
CA LYS A 45 6.31 -7.28 9.87
C LYS A 45 7.12 -6.04 9.49
N LEU A 46 6.57 -5.16 8.67
CA LEU A 46 7.24 -3.90 8.32
C LEU A 46 7.18 -2.91 9.48
N GLN A 47 6.09 -2.88 10.23
CA GLN A 47 5.96 -2.01 11.41
C GLN A 47 7.02 -2.32 12.48
N VAL A 48 7.30 -3.62 12.74
CA VAL A 48 8.38 -4.06 13.64
C VAL A 48 9.76 -3.62 13.14
N MET A 49 9.97 -3.60 11.83
CA MET A 49 11.25 -3.20 11.24
C MET A 49 11.48 -1.69 11.29
N VAL A 50 10.44 -0.90 11.02
CA VAL A 50 10.53 0.57 10.96
C VAL A 50 10.51 1.20 12.35
N ASP A 51 9.69 0.68 13.26
CA ASP A 51 9.52 1.25 14.60
C ASP A 51 9.31 0.14 15.64
N PRO A 52 10.41 -0.56 16.03
CA PRO A 52 10.33 -1.64 17.01
C PRO A 52 9.89 -1.14 18.39
N GLY A 53 10.23 0.12 18.74
CA GLY A 53 9.88 0.71 20.03
C GLY A 53 8.38 0.85 20.20
N ARG A 54 7.68 1.37 19.18
CA ARG A 54 6.22 1.50 19.20
C ARG A 54 5.51 0.15 19.23
N VAL A 55 6.05 -0.88 18.56
CA VAL A 55 5.48 -2.23 18.65
C VAL A 55 5.69 -2.81 20.05
N CYS A 56 6.90 -2.75 20.61
CA CYS A 56 7.18 -3.26 21.96
C CYS A 56 6.35 -2.57 23.06
N LEU A 57 6.21 -1.25 23.00
CA LEU A 57 5.42 -0.48 23.96
C LEU A 57 3.91 -0.66 23.76
N SER A 58 3.48 -0.98 22.54
CA SER A 58 2.07 -1.24 22.25
C SER A 58 1.64 -2.66 22.61
N LEU A 59 2.49 -3.69 22.47
CA LEU A 59 2.14 -5.09 22.73
C LEU A 59 1.39 -5.37 24.06
N PRO A 60 1.77 -4.79 25.22
CA PRO A 60 1.06 -5.05 26.48
C PRO A 60 -0.23 -4.24 26.68
N LEU A 61 -0.41 -3.10 25.99
CA LEU A 61 -1.55 -2.18 26.17
C LEU A 61 -2.53 -2.15 24.98
N CYS A 62 -2.05 -2.54 23.80
CA CYS A 62 -2.73 -2.54 22.52
C CYS A 62 -2.38 -3.86 21.82
N ARG A 63 -3.33 -4.78 21.65
CA ARG A 63 -3.16 -5.97 20.80
C ARG A 63 -2.93 -5.55 19.34
N THR A 64 -1.70 -5.22 18.98
CA THR A 64 -1.30 -4.85 17.64
C THR A 64 -1.35 -6.11 16.77
N SER A 65 -2.37 -6.22 15.93
CA SER A 65 -2.53 -7.33 14.98
C SER A 65 -2.06 -6.91 13.59
N SER A 66 -1.68 -7.88 12.74
CA SER A 66 -1.37 -7.60 11.33
C SER A 66 -2.51 -6.86 10.64
N LYS A 67 -3.77 -7.23 10.94
CA LYS A 67 -4.95 -6.55 10.38
C LYS A 67 -5.00 -5.07 10.78
N ARG A 68 -4.73 -4.76 12.06
CA ARG A 68 -4.69 -3.37 12.53
C ARG A 68 -3.54 -2.60 11.87
N ALA A 69 -2.34 -3.18 11.83
CA ALA A 69 -1.19 -2.58 11.16
C ALA A 69 -1.46 -2.29 9.67
N PHE A 70 -2.05 -3.27 8.96
CA PHE A 70 -2.48 -3.10 7.56
C PHE A 70 -3.45 -1.92 7.42
N CYS A 71 -4.49 -1.86 8.24
CA CYS A 71 -5.52 -0.82 8.18
C CYS A 71 -4.95 0.57 8.50
N GLU A 72 -4.08 0.68 9.51
CA GLU A 72 -3.40 1.93 9.88
C GLU A 72 -2.53 2.46 8.72
N MET A 73 -1.82 1.56 8.03
CA MET A 73 -0.94 1.94 6.91
C MET A 73 -1.71 2.23 5.60
N ALA A 74 -2.76 1.45 5.32
CA ALA A 74 -3.59 1.61 4.13
C ALA A 74 -4.63 2.73 4.27
N GLY A 75 -4.86 3.24 5.47
CA GLY A 75 -5.85 4.29 5.74
C GLY A 75 -7.30 3.81 5.56
N ILE A 76 -7.57 2.53 5.81
CA ILE A 76 -8.92 1.94 5.69
C ILE A 76 -9.44 1.44 7.03
N ALA A 77 -10.76 1.34 7.14
CA ALA A 77 -11.40 0.73 8.30
C ALA A 77 -11.30 -0.80 8.27
N GLN A 78 -11.29 -1.46 9.44
CA GLN A 78 -11.07 -2.91 9.55
C GLN A 78 -12.22 -3.74 8.95
N GLU A 79 -13.42 -3.20 8.96
CA GLU A 79 -14.64 -3.75 8.36
C GLU A 79 -14.55 -3.83 6.83
N HIS A 80 -13.73 -3.00 6.21
CA HIS A 80 -13.54 -3.01 4.76
C HIS A 80 -12.53 -4.06 4.30
N VAL A 81 -11.84 -4.74 5.22
CA VAL A 81 -11.00 -5.90 4.90
C VAL A 81 -11.89 -7.14 4.81
N LEU A 82 -12.10 -7.61 3.58
CA LEU A 82 -12.92 -8.78 3.27
C LEU A 82 -12.16 -10.08 3.56
N HIS A 83 -10.87 -10.13 3.23
CA HIS A 83 -10.05 -11.31 3.44
C HIS A 83 -8.57 -10.96 3.64
N ALA A 84 -7.87 -11.79 4.41
CA ALA A 84 -6.45 -11.66 4.67
C ALA A 84 -5.77 -13.04 4.70
N CYS A 85 -4.75 -13.21 3.85
CA CYS A 85 -3.85 -14.35 3.86
C CYS A 85 -2.46 -13.88 4.30
N GLU A 86 -2.17 -13.93 5.61
CA GLU A 86 -0.94 -13.37 6.18
C GLU A 86 0.30 -14.28 5.99
N ARG A 87 0.07 -15.58 5.81
CA ARG A 87 1.12 -16.59 5.69
C ARG A 87 1.48 -16.82 4.22
N GLY A 88 2.60 -16.24 3.80
CA GLY A 88 3.22 -16.57 2.51
C GLY A 88 3.89 -17.94 2.54
N ARG A 89 3.87 -18.65 1.41
CA ARG A 89 4.66 -19.85 1.12
C ARG A 89 5.27 -19.68 -0.29
N PRO A 90 6.25 -20.49 -0.70
CA PRO A 90 6.75 -20.46 -2.06
C PRO A 90 5.61 -20.54 -3.08
N PHE A 91 5.62 -19.62 -4.05
CA PHE A 91 4.58 -19.45 -5.08
C PHE A 91 3.16 -19.15 -4.58
N LYS A 92 3.01 -18.79 -3.30
CA LYS A 92 1.73 -18.51 -2.64
C LYS A 92 1.92 -17.29 -1.73
N PRO A 93 1.95 -16.09 -2.31
CA PRO A 93 2.28 -14.88 -1.56
C PRO A 93 1.23 -14.60 -0.48
N SER A 94 1.61 -13.78 0.49
CA SER A 94 0.65 -13.19 1.41
C SER A 94 -0.12 -12.08 0.68
N TRP A 95 -1.42 -11.98 0.94
CA TRP A 95 -2.27 -10.99 0.26
C TRP A 95 -3.46 -10.56 1.12
N TRP A 96 -4.01 -9.41 0.78
CA TRP A 96 -5.17 -8.79 1.42
C TRP A 96 -6.19 -8.41 0.36
N LEU A 97 -7.47 -8.59 0.66
CA LEU A 97 -8.58 -8.15 -0.17
C LEU A 97 -9.43 -7.19 0.64
N CYS A 98 -9.61 -5.98 0.11
CA CYS A 98 -10.31 -4.91 0.80
C CYS A 98 -11.12 -4.04 -0.15
N LEU A 99 -12.11 -3.35 0.42
CA LEU A 99 -12.89 -2.32 -0.23
C LEU A 99 -12.25 -0.96 0.07
N ASP A 100 -11.86 -0.24 -0.97
CA ASP A 100 -11.39 1.13 -0.84
C ASP A 100 -12.45 2.10 -1.37
N HIS A 101 -13.15 2.73 -0.44
CA HIS A 101 -14.18 3.71 -0.75
C HIS A 101 -13.61 5.03 -1.29
N ALA A 102 -12.35 5.37 -0.97
CA ALA A 102 -11.73 6.61 -1.44
C ALA A 102 -11.50 6.59 -2.94
N SER A 103 -10.98 5.46 -3.47
CA SER A 103 -10.82 5.26 -4.92
C SER A 103 -12.02 4.58 -5.60
N ARG A 104 -13.02 4.13 -4.82
CA ARG A 104 -14.17 3.32 -5.28
C ARG A 104 -13.72 2.04 -5.98
N ALA A 105 -12.75 1.35 -5.39
CA ALA A 105 -12.15 0.14 -5.96
C ALA A 105 -12.14 -1.02 -4.96
N VAL A 106 -12.11 -2.24 -5.50
CA VAL A 106 -11.71 -3.43 -4.74
C VAL A 106 -10.21 -3.60 -4.92
N VAL A 107 -9.46 -3.61 -3.81
CA VAL A 107 -8.00 -3.64 -3.83
C VAL A 107 -7.52 -5.00 -3.34
N VAL A 108 -6.68 -5.65 -4.17
CA VAL A 108 -5.91 -6.83 -3.80
C VAL A 108 -4.47 -6.42 -3.57
N ALA A 109 -4.07 -6.32 -2.31
CA ALA A 109 -2.71 -5.95 -1.94
C ALA A 109 -1.88 -7.22 -1.74
N VAL A 110 -0.91 -7.45 -2.61
CA VAL A 110 -0.01 -8.62 -2.54
C VAL A 110 1.29 -8.20 -1.88
N ARG A 111 1.70 -8.91 -0.83
CA ARG A 111 2.97 -8.67 -0.16
C ARG A 111 4.11 -9.14 -1.06
N GLY A 112 5.11 -8.29 -1.25
CA GLY A 112 6.38 -8.70 -1.85
C GLY A 112 7.25 -9.51 -0.89
N THR A 113 8.50 -9.65 -1.26
CA THR A 113 9.47 -10.52 -0.59
C THR A 113 9.88 -9.96 0.76
N PHE A 114 9.66 -10.74 1.84
CA PHE A 114 10.07 -10.37 3.20
C PHE A 114 10.83 -11.50 3.93
N GLY A 115 11.10 -12.63 3.27
CA GLY A 115 11.86 -13.71 3.89
C GLY A 115 12.43 -14.72 2.91
N PRO A 116 13.25 -15.68 3.39
CA PRO A 116 13.96 -16.63 2.53
C PRO A 116 13.04 -17.49 1.66
N ALA A 117 11.85 -17.83 2.17
CA ALA A 117 10.85 -18.58 1.41
C ALA A 117 10.22 -17.79 0.26
N ASP A 118 10.09 -16.46 0.41
CA ASP A 118 9.63 -15.58 -0.66
C ASP A 118 10.78 -15.44 -1.70
N LEU A 119 12.02 -15.31 -1.23
CA LEU A 119 13.22 -15.25 -2.08
C LEU A 119 13.37 -16.48 -2.97
N LEU A 120 12.97 -17.67 -2.51
CA LEU A 120 12.97 -18.87 -3.35
C LEU A 120 12.04 -18.74 -4.56
N SER A 121 10.92 -18.04 -4.43
CA SER A 121 10.01 -17.80 -5.57
C SER A 121 10.61 -16.81 -6.56
N ASP A 122 11.44 -15.88 -6.08
CA ASP A 122 12.16 -14.91 -6.91
C ASP A 122 13.43 -15.49 -7.53
N ALA A 123 14.11 -16.40 -6.83
CA ALA A 123 15.39 -17.00 -7.23
C ALA A 123 15.21 -18.22 -8.13
N LEU A 124 14.12 -18.98 -7.98
CA LEU A 124 13.69 -20.01 -8.92
C LEU A 124 12.98 -19.34 -10.10
N ALA A 125 13.73 -18.50 -10.81
CA ALA A 125 13.29 -17.71 -11.94
C ALA A 125 13.66 -18.42 -13.24
N GLN A 126 12.95 -19.49 -13.59
CA GLN A 126 12.94 -19.93 -14.97
C GLN A 126 12.05 -19.00 -15.79
N GLN A 127 12.49 -18.68 -17.00
CA GLN A 127 11.66 -17.98 -17.97
C GLN A 127 10.73 -19.01 -18.62
N VAL A 128 9.43 -18.72 -18.62
CA VAL A 128 8.42 -19.58 -19.22
C VAL A 128 7.59 -18.78 -20.21
N HIS A 129 7.17 -19.45 -21.29
CA HIS A 129 6.24 -18.87 -22.25
C HIS A 129 4.81 -18.97 -21.72
N HIS A 130 4.08 -17.87 -21.82
CA HIS A 130 2.65 -17.81 -21.55
C HIS A 130 1.95 -17.03 -22.67
N GLY A 131 1.41 -17.77 -23.65
CA GLY A 131 1.00 -17.18 -24.92
C GLY A 131 2.21 -16.64 -25.67
N GLU A 132 2.09 -15.41 -26.18
CA GLU A 132 3.15 -14.70 -26.92
C GLU A 132 4.16 -13.98 -25.99
N HIS A 133 4.06 -14.16 -24.67
CA HIS A 133 4.88 -13.46 -23.69
C HIS A 133 5.82 -14.39 -22.93
N VAL A 134 6.99 -13.88 -22.58
CA VAL A 134 7.95 -14.56 -21.69
C VAL A 134 7.80 -13.97 -20.29
N LEU A 135 7.54 -14.81 -19.31
CA LEU A 135 7.29 -14.42 -17.92
C LEU A 135 8.21 -15.18 -16.97
N TYR A 136 8.36 -14.64 -15.76
CA TYR A 136 9.00 -15.36 -14.65
C TYR A 136 8.07 -16.44 -14.11
N GLU A 137 8.53 -17.70 -14.10
CA GLU A 137 7.73 -18.85 -13.69
C GLU A 137 7.14 -18.69 -12.28
N GLY A 138 7.96 -18.28 -11.31
CA GLY A 138 7.54 -18.09 -9.93
C GLY A 138 6.44 -17.04 -9.77
N MET A 139 6.53 -15.95 -10.53
CA MET A 139 5.52 -14.88 -10.55
C MET A 139 4.23 -15.36 -11.23
N LEU A 140 4.36 -16.09 -12.35
CA LEU A 140 3.20 -16.65 -13.05
C LEU A 140 2.47 -17.68 -12.18
N ALA A 141 3.19 -18.55 -11.49
CA ALA A 141 2.63 -19.53 -10.56
C ALA A 141 1.88 -18.83 -9.40
N SER A 142 2.49 -17.80 -8.82
CA SER A 142 1.89 -16.99 -7.76
C SER A 142 0.60 -16.30 -8.21
N ALA A 143 0.63 -15.68 -9.40
CA ALA A 143 -0.53 -15.02 -9.98
C ALA A 143 -1.67 -16.00 -10.27
N LYS A 144 -1.37 -17.15 -10.89
CA LYS A 144 -2.37 -18.20 -11.16
C LYS A 144 -3.01 -18.71 -9.87
N TRP A 145 -2.21 -18.95 -8.84
CA TRP A 145 -2.70 -19.39 -7.53
C TRP A 145 -3.62 -18.35 -6.89
N LEU A 146 -3.24 -17.08 -6.91
CA LEU A 146 -4.04 -16.00 -6.34
C LEU A 146 -5.36 -15.83 -7.09
N VAL A 147 -5.33 -15.84 -8.43
CA VAL A 147 -6.56 -15.77 -9.25
C VAL A 147 -7.50 -16.93 -8.93
N ALA A 148 -6.98 -18.14 -8.75
CA ALA A 148 -7.79 -19.29 -8.35
C ALA A 148 -8.43 -19.13 -6.95
N LYS A 149 -7.88 -18.29 -6.07
CA LYS A 149 -8.46 -17.97 -4.75
C LYS A 149 -9.47 -16.84 -4.78
N LEU A 150 -9.41 -15.98 -5.79
CA LEU A 150 -10.31 -14.83 -5.95
C LEU A 150 -11.56 -15.16 -6.80
N ARG A 151 -11.56 -16.29 -7.52
CA ARG A 151 -12.73 -16.74 -8.28
C ARG A 151 -13.84 -17.20 -7.31
N PRO A 152 -15.11 -16.85 -7.60
CA PRO A 152 -16.26 -17.34 -6.86
C PRO A 152 -16.49 -18.85 -7.03
#